data_AF-A0AAW1L4N9-F1
#
_entry.id   AF-A0AAW1L4N9-F1
#
_cell.length_a   1.000
_cell.length_b   1.000
_cell.length_c   1.000
_cell.angle_alpha   90.00
_cell.angle_beta   90.00
_cell.angle_gamma   90.00
#
_symmetry.space_group_name_H-M   'P 1'
#
loop_
_entity.id
_entity.type
_entity.pdbx_description
1 polymer ?
#
loop_
_entity_poly.entity_id
_entity_poly.type
_entity_poly.pdbx_seq_one_letter_code
_entity_poly.pdbx_strand_id
1 'polypeptide(L)'
;MMMLVEMQDIEDEMDLAVAYSLSTRGECKDMYKGRENEGAFKILVHKHLIDNETKFKEYLRVTRDQFFNLLDLIKNDLHVNPTNRVQKHNISAGSDKKRLAC
;
A
#
# COMPACT_ATOMS: atom_id res chain seq x y z
N MET A 1 0.91 -16.84 -38.96
CA MET A 1 -0.44 -16.27 -38.74
C MET A 1 -1.19 -16.97 -37.59
N MET A 2 -0.94 -18.25 -37.32
CA MET A 2 -1.59 -19.02 -36.23
C MET A 2 -1.28 -18.48 -34.81
N MET A 3 -0.02 -18.14 -34.50
CA MET A 3 0.36 -17.58 -33.18
C MET A 3 -0.31 -16.25 -32.82
N LEU A 4 -0.63 -15.41 -33.80
CA LEU A 4 -1.25 -14.09 -33.55
C LEU A 4 -2.71 -14.23 -33.14
N VAL A 5 -3.42 -15.22 -33.68
CA VAL A 5 -4.82 -15.50 -33.35
C VAL A 5 -4.91 -16.04 -31.92
N GLU A 6 -4.03 -16.97 -31.54
CA GLU A 6 -4.00 -17.52 -30.18
C GLU A 6 -3.71 -16.47 -29.11
N MET A 7 -2.83 -15.49 -29.39
CA MET A 7 -2.59 -14.38 -28.47
C MET A 7 -3.79 -13.44 -28.32
N GLN A 8 -4.48 -13.17 -29.44
CA GLN A 8 -5.68 -12.33 -29.47
C GLN A 8 -6.81 -12.98 -28.64
N ASP A 9 -7.02 -14.29 -28.82
CA ASP A 9 -8.03 -15.05 -28.08
C ASP A 9 -7.75 -15.05 -26.56
N ILE A 10 -6.48 -15.12 -26.15
CA ILE A 10 -6.07 -15.03 -24.74
C ILE A 10 -6.30 -13.63 -24.16
N GLU A 11 -6.00 -12.57 -24.90
CA GLU A 11 -6.26 -11.19 -24.48
C GLU A 11 -7.76 -10.95 -24.32
N ASP A 12 -8.57 -11.38 -25.29
CA ASP A 12 -10.02 -11.23 -25.27
C ASP A 12 -10.67 -12.01 -24.11
N GLU A 13 -10.17 -13.21 -23.81
CA GLU A 13 -10.63 -14.01 -22.65
C GLU A 13 -10.27 -13.33 -21.32
N MET A 14 -9.07 -12.75 -21.23
CA MET A 14 -8.63 -12.01 -20.04
C MET A 14 -9.45 -10.74 -19.82
N ASP A 15 -9.74 -9.99 -20.88
CA ASP A 15 -10.57 -8.79 -20.84
C ASP A 15 -12.01 -9.14 -20.42
N LEU A 16 -12.55 -10.25 -20.93
CA LEU A 16 -13.86 -10.75 -20.52
C LEU A 16 -13.90 -11.14 -19.04
N ALA A 17 -12.85 -11.78 -18.53
CA ALA A 17 -12.73 -12.14 -17.11
C ALA A 17 -12.64 -10.89 -16.21
N VAL A 18 -11.90 -9.85 -16.64
CA VAL A 18 -11.83 -8.57 -15.94
C VAL A 18 -13.21 -7.89 -15.94
N ALA A 19 -13.87 -7.80 -17.10
CA ALA A 19 -15.20 -7.19 -17.20
C ALA A 19 -16.23 -7.90 -16.31
N TYR A 20 -16.21 -9.22 -16.26
CA TYR A 20 -17.07 -10.01 -15.38
C TYR A 20 -16.76 -9.77 -13.89
N SER A 21 -15.48 -9.67 -13.52
CA SER A 21 -15.08 -9.38 -12.13
C SER A 21 -15.51 -7.98 -11.67
N LEU A 22 -15.56 -7.02 -12.60
CA LEU A 22 -16.03 -5.66 -12.32
C LEU A 22 -17.55 -5.59 -12.23
N SER A 23 -18.28 -6.34 -13.05
CA SER A 23 -19.75 -6.36 -13.05
C SER A 23 -20.33 -7.10 -11.83
N THR A 24 -19.60 -8.06 -11.29
CA THR A 24 -19.97 -8.81 -10.07
C THR A 24 -19.47 -8.15 -8.78
N ARG A 25 -18.79 -7.01 -8.89
CA ARG A 25 -18.17 -6.36 -7.75
C ARG A 25 -19.24 -5.78 -6.82
N GLY A 26 -19.43 -6.44 -5.68
CA GLY A 26 -20.28 -5.95 -4.60
C GLY A 26 -19.77 -4.64 -4.01
N GLU A 27 -20.57 -4.04 -3.12
CA GLU A 27 -20.22 -2.78 -2.47
C GLU A 27 -18.85 -2.84 -1.79
N CYS A 28 -18.09 -1.76 -1.94
CA CYS A 28 -16.80 -1.61 -1.28
C CYS A 28 -17.00 -1.65 0.25
N LYS A 29 -16.46 -2.67 0.92
CA LYS A 29 -16.53 -2.80 2.39
C LYS A 29 -16.02 -1.50 3.04
N ASP A 30 -16.70 -1.07 4.11
CA ASP A 30 -16.41 0.22 4.76
C ASP A 30 -14.95 0.39 5.20
N MET A 31 -14.28 -0.70 5.57
CA MET A 31 -12.85 -0.71 5.94
C MET A 31 -11.89 -0.27 4.81
N TYR A 32 -12.37 -0.22 3.57
CA TYR A 32 -11.59 0.23 2.41
C TYR A 32 -11.88 1.69 2.02
N LYS A 33 -13.02 2.26 2.43
CA LYS A 33 -13.42 3.62 2.09
C LYS A 33 -12.50 4.69 2.71
N GLY A 34 -11.89 4.40 3.86
CA GLY A 34 -10.99 5.32 4.57
C GLY A 34 -9.50 5.19 4.25
N ARG A 35 -9.09 4.25 3.38
CA ARG A 35 -7.68 3.89 3.16
C ARG A 35 -6.81 5.07 2.71
N GLU A 36 -7.34 5.93 1.85
CA GLU A 36 -6.65 7.11 1.34
C GLU A 36 -6.23 8.08 2.46
N ASN A 37 -7.06 8.20 3.50
CA ASN A 37 -6.89 9.19 4.57
C ASN A 37 -6.23 8.62 5.84
N GLU A 38 -6.31 7.30 6.07
CA GLU A 38 -5.88 6.70 7.34
C GLU A 38 -4.39 6.32 7.37
N GLY A 39 -3.77 6.07 6.22
CA GLY A 39 -2.43 5.47 6.13
C GLY A 39 -2.44 3.98 6.52
N ALA A 40 -1.58 3.17 5.90
CA ALA A 40 -1.59 1.71 6.04
C ALA A 40 -1.45 1.20 7.49
N PHE A 41 -0.76 1.96 8.34
CA PHE A 41 -0.42 1.56 9.71
C PHE A 41 -1.51 1.85 10.74
N LYS A 42 -2.40 2.83 10.50
CA LYS A 42 -3.39 3.24 11.50
C LYS A 42 -4.45 2.16 11.73
N ILE A 43 -4.87 1.46 10.68
CA ILE A 43 -5.85 0.37 10.79
C ILE A 43 -5.27 -0.84 11.54
N LEU A 44 -4.00 -1.19 11.29
CA LEU A 44 -3.30 -2.25 12.02
C LEU A 44 -3.09 -1.93 13.50
N VAL A 45 -2.74 -0.67 13.83
CA VAL A 45 -2.43 -0.24 15.22
C VAL A 45 -3.68 0.11 16.02
N HIS A 46 -4.72 0.72 15.42
CA HIS A 46 -5.91 1.18 16.14
C HIS A 46 -7.11 0.21 16.10
N LYS A 47 -7.14 -0.78 15.20
CA LYS A 47 -8.34 -1.60 14.99
C LYS A 47 -8.02 -3.06 14.79
N HIS A 48 -7.69 -3.78 15.88
CA HIS A 48 -7.98 -5.21 16.14
C HIS A 48 -7.78 -6.24 15.02
N LEU A 49 -7.10 -5.90 13.93
CA LEU A 49 -6.93 -6.78 12.77
C LEU A 49 -6.06 -7.96 13.17
N ILE A 50 -4.99 -7.68 13.92
CA ILE A 50 -4.14 -8.73 14.49
C ILE A 50 -4.88 -9.60 15.50
N ASP A 51 -5.90 -9.08 16.18
CA ASP A 51 -6.67 -9.82 17.19
C ASP A 51 -7.80 -10.67 16.57
N ASN A 52 -8.23 -10.35 15.35
CA ASN A 52 -9.35 -10.99 14.67
C ASN A 52 -8.93 -11.61 13.34
N GLU A 53 -8.69 -12.93 13.34
CA GLU A 53 -8.24 -13.69 12.16
C GLU A 53 -9.15 -13.52 10.95
N THR A 54 -10.48 -13.50 11.15
CA THR A 54 -11.44 -13.37 10.06
C THR A 54 -11.28 -12.02 9.38
N LYS A 55 -11.24 -10.93 10.14
CA LYS A 55 -11.03 -9.58 9.59
C LYS A 55 -9.64 -9.43 8.97
N PHE A 56 -8.62 -10.05 9.58
CA PHE A 56 -7.25 -10.07 9.06
C PHE A 56 -7.21 -10.68 7.67
N LYS A 57 -7.77 -11.89 7.53
CA LYS A 57 -7.82 -12.62 6.28
C LYS A 57 -8.67 -11.92 5.23
N GLU A 58 -9.79 -11.30 5.61
CA GLU A 58 -10.57 -10.50 4.67
C GLU A 58 -9.80 -9.27 4.15
N TYR A 59 -9.01 -8.63 5.00
CA TYR A 59 -8.29 -7.39 4.68
C TYR A 59 -7.01 -7.64 3.87
N LEU A 60 -6.19 -8.58 4.31
CA LEU A 60 -4.88 -8.88 3.73
C LEU A 60 -4.92 -10.05 2.74
N ARG A 61 -6.05 -10.78 2.65
CA ARG A 61 -6.23 -11.98 1.82
C ARG A 61 -5.26 -13.12 2.14
N VAL A 62 -4.61 -13.04 3.28
CA VAL A 62 -3.70 -14.05 3.83
C VAL A 62 -4.02 -14.28 5.30
N THR A 63 -3.71 -15.46 5.81
CA THR A 63 -3.77 -15.74 7.26
C THR A 63 -2.68 -14.97 7.99
N ARG A 64 -2.82 -14.81 9.32
CA ARG A 64 -1.76 -14.17 10.13
C ARG A 64 -0.42 -14.89 9.98
N ASP A 65 -0.41 -16.21 10.02
CA ASP A 65 0.82 -17.00 9.91
C ASP A 65 1.51 -16.78 8.55
N GLN A 66 0.74 -16.79 7.46
CA GLN A 66 1.26 -16.48 6.13
C GLN A 66 1.82 -15.05 6.05
N PHE A 67 1.14 -14.08 6.66
CA PHE A 67 1.62 -12.70 6.69
C PHE A 67 2.95 -12.57 7.44
N PHE A 68 3.08 -13.18 8.63
CA PHE A 68 4.32 -13.12 9.40
C PHE A 68 5.45 -13.88 8.72
N ASN A 69 5.16 -15.03 8.10
CA ASN A 69 6.16 -15.75 7.30
C ASN A 69 6.66 -14.90 6.12
N LEU A 70 5.75 -14.25 5.38
CA LEU A 70 6.12 -13.32 4.31
C LEU A 70 6.94 -12.15 4.85
N LEU A 71 6.52 -11.60 5.99
CA LEU A 71 7.23 -10.50 6.62
C LEU A 71 8.66 -10.90 7.00
N ASP A 72 8.85 -12.06 7.61
CA ASP A 72 10.17 -12.57 7.99
C ASP A 72 11.07 -12.82 6.77
N LEU A 73 10.52 -13.28 5.65
CA LEU A 73 11.26 -13.45 4.41
C LEU A 73 11.82 -12.14 3.86
N ILE A 74 11.02 -11.06 3.90
CA ILE A 74 11.40 -9.76 3.32
C ILE A 74 11.99 -8.79 4.34
N LYS A 75 11.96 -9.13 5.64
CA LYS A 75 12.33 -8.22 6.73
C LYS A 75 13.72 -7.62 6.55
N ASN A 76 14.66 -8.45 6.10
CA ASN A 76 16.04 -8.05 5.86
C ASN A 76 16.16 -7.05 4.69
N ASP A 77 15.28 -7.15 3.70
CA ASP A 77 15.26 -6.28 2.53
C ASP A 77 14.50 -4.96 2.79
N LEU A 78 13.64 -4.93 3.82
CA LEU A 78 12.93 -3.74 4.25
C LEU A 78 13.80 -2.77 5.07
N HIS A 79 15.01 -3.16 5.44
CA HIS A 79 15.96 -2.29 6.13
C HIS A 79 16.65 -1.35 5.13
N VAL A 80 16.24 -0.08 5.15
CA VAL A 80 17.01 0.99 4.51
C VAL A 80 18.08 1.44 5.51
N ASN A 81 19.32 1.58 5.06
CA ASN A 81 20.39 2.16 5.86
C ASN A 81 19.91 3.49 6.46
N PRO A 82 20.18 3.77 7.76
CA PRO A 82 19.81 5.03 8.36
C PRO A 82 20.42 6.17 7.55
N THR A 83 19.57 6.94 6.89
CA THR A 83 19.99 8.15 6.17
C THR A 83 19.95 9.31 7.15
N ASN A 84 21.00 10.14 7.16
CA ASN A 84 20.95 11.43 7.84
C ASN A 84 19.86 12.27 7.19
N ARG A 85 18.65 12.21 7.74
CA ARG A 85 17.56 13.11 7.37
C ARG A 85 17.98 14.51 7.79
N VAL A 86 18.50 15.29 6.84
CA VAL A 86 18.68 16.72 7.05
C VAL A 86 17.30 17.30 7.27
N GLN A 87 17.02 17.71 8.50
CA GLN A 87 15.82 18.44 8.84
C GLN A 87 15.89 19.74 8.02
N LYS A 88 15.11 19.83 6.93
CA LYS A 88 14.94 21.11 6.25
C LYS A 88 14.28 22.02 7.26
N HIS A 89 15.07 22.88 7.89
CA HIS A 89 14.52 24.02 8.60
C HIS A 89 13.69 24.79 7.58
N ASN A 90 12.39 24.89 7.85
CA ASN A 90 11.50 25.76 7.09
C ASN A 90 11.99 27.19 7.35
N ILE A 91 12.91 27.67 6.52
CA ILE A 91 13.24 29.10 6.50
C ILE A 91 12.02 29.77 5.88
N SER A 92 11.05 30.13 6.72
CA SER A 92 10.16 31.24 6.41
C SER A 92 11.04 32.49 6.35
N ALA A 93 11.47 32.84 5.14
CA ALA A 93 12.20 34.07 4.88
C ALA A 93 11.23 35.24 5.12
N GLY A 94 11.21 35.71 6.36
CA GLY A 94 10.54 36.92 6.81
C GLY A 94 11.46 37.63 7.81
N SER A 95 12.04 38.74 7.34
CA SER A 95 12.54 39.88 8.13
C SER A 95 13.93 39.80 8.77
N ASP A 96 14.91 40.34 8.03
CA ASP A 96 15.68 41.55 8.37
C ASP A 96 16.60 41.66 9.62
N LYS A 97 17.86 42.03 9.31
CA LYS A 97 18.87 42.81 10.08
C LYS A 97 19.59 42.03 11.21
N LYS A 98 20.93 42.05 11.37
CA LYS A 98 21.95 43.09 11.18
C LYS A 98 23.32 42.44 10.93
N ARG A 99 24.16 43.13 10.14
CA ARG A 99 25.62 43.03 10.17
C ARG A 99 26.13 43.03 11.61
N LEU A 100 27.10 42.18 11.92
CA LEU A 100 28.21 42.56 12.79
C LEU A 100 29.48 41.85 12.32
N ALA A 101 30.51 42.66 12.10
CA ALA A 101 31.85 42.29 11.73
C ALA A 101 32.60 41.65 12.91
N CYS A 102 33.47 40.69 12.61
CA CYS A 102 34.90 40.69 12.92
C CYS A 102 35.58 39.81 11.86
#